data_AF-A0AAI9D6V4-F1
#
_entry.id   AF-A0AAI9D6V4-F1
#
_cell.length_a   1.000
_cell.length_b   1.000
_cell.length_c   1.000
_cell.angle_alpha   90.00
_cell.angle_beta   90.00
_cell.angle_gamma   90.00
#
_symmetry.space_group_name_H-M   'P 1'
#
loop_
_entity.id
_entity.type
_entity.pdbx_description
1 polymer ?
#
loop_
_entity_poly.entity_id
_entity_poly.type
_entity_poly.pdbx_seq_one_letter_code
_entity_poly.pdbx_strand_id
1 'polypeptide(L)'
;MEKKNRPCGGGFDISNDIGNCPAIITKRTPKKQRGFIYIVGSGANGITENDGLKYCRLSSFRNYCSELERKLNINLERIDEPNPDGIGSHYRYRIRSQKDAQKVINLINQRANAGGYEGISKSQSELILSQYPTE
;
A
#
# COMPACT_ATOMS: atom_id res chain seq x y z
N MET A 1 43.15 11.62 -12.89
CA MET A 1 41.87 12.02 -13.55
C MET A 1 40.90 12.44 -12.47
N GLU A 2 40.72 13.76 -12.30
CA GLU A 2 39.71 14.33 -11.40
C GLU A 2 38.30 14.05 -11.91
N LYS A 3 37.43 13.56 -11.02
CA LYS A 3 35.99 13.42 -11.31
C LYS A 3 35.33 14.77 -11.09
N LYS A 4 34.85 15.41 -12.18
CA LYS A 4 34.02 16.61 -12.09
C LYS A 4 32.69 16.28 -11.38
N ASN A 5 32.41 16.98 -10.29
CA ASN A 5 31.12 16.92 -9.61
C ASN A 5 30.01 17.43 -10.53
N ARG A 6 28.89 16.68 -10.59
CA ARG A 6 27.66 17.13 -11.27
C ARG A 6 27.05 18.29 -10.48
N PRO A 7 26.47 19.30 -11.15
CA PRO A 7 25.80 20.39 -10.45
C PRO A 7 24.60 19.86 -9.67
N CYS A 8 24.67 20.01 -8.36
CA CYS A 8 23.58 19.77 -7.43
C CYS A 8 22.61 20.97 -7.46
N GLY A 9 21.33 20.70 -7.71
CA GLY A 9 20.21 21.50 -7.24
C GLY A 9 19.99 22.86 -7.90
N GLY A 10 19.07 22.91 -8.87
CA GLY A 10 18.26 24.11 -9.05
C GLY A 10 17.37 24.27 -7.81
N GLY A 11 17.57 25.36 -7.06
CA GLY A 11 16.77 25.69 -5.89
C GLY A 11 15.30 25.83 -6.27
N PHE A 12 14.43 25.12 -5.55
CA PHE A 12 13.00 25.43 -5.53
C PHE A 12 12.82 26.59 -4.55
N ASP A 13 12.56 27.79 -5.06
CA ASP A 13 12.25 28.97 -4.26
C ASP A 13 10.81 28.85 -3.73
N ILE A 14 10.67 28.20 -2.57
CA ILE A 14 9.39 27.88 -1.91
C ILE A 14 8.55 29.12 -1.62
N SER A 15 9.15 30.31 -1.53
CA SER A 15 8.51 31.53 -1.05
C SER A 15 7.59 32.22 -2.07
N ASN A 16 7.82 32.05 -3.37
CA ASN A 16 7.15 32.86 -4.40
C ASN A 16 5.96 32.17 -5.10
N ASP A 17 5.89 30.83 -5.09
CA ASP A 17 4.86 30.08 -5.82
C ASP A 17 3.58 29.79 -5.01
N ILE A 18 3.51 30.27 -3.76
CA ILE A 18 2.36 30.08 -2.86
C ILE A 18 1.12 30.86 -3.37
N GLY A 19 1.32 31.92 -4.15
CA GLY A 19 0.25 32.84 -4.57
C GLY A 19 -0.70 32.33 -5.66
N ASN A 20 -0.41 31.21 -6.34
CA ASN A 20 -1.23 30.76 -7.47
C ASN A 20 -1.45 29.24 -7.58
N CYS A 21 -1.25 28.49 -6.48
CA CYS A 21 -1.51 27.04 -6.47
C CYS A 21 -2.94 26.75 -5.98
N PRO A 22 -3.83 26.14 -6.78
CA PRO A 22 -5.24 25.91 -6.41
C PRO A 22 -5.45 24.83 -5.33
N ALA A 23 -4.39 24.46 -4.61
CA ALA A 23 -4.40 23.43 -3.58
C ALA A 23 -3.86 24.01 -2.28
N ILE A 24 -4.78 24.30 -1.35
CA ILE A 24 -4.55 23.88 0.03
C ILE A 24 -4.11 22.42 -0.08
N ILE A 25 -2.82 22.13 0.09
CA ILE A 25 -2.23 20.83 -0.26
C ILE A 25 -2.88 19.77 0.62
N THR A 26 -3.92 19.10 0.12
CA THR A 26 -4.37 17.84 0.67
C THR A 26 -3.20 16.88 0.48
N LYS A 27 -2.58 16.46 1.58
CA LYS A 27 -1.43 15.54 1.53
C LYS A 27 -1.85 14.29 0.79
N ARG A 28 -1.26 14.07 -0.40
CA ARG A 28 -1.53 12.89 -1.21
C ARG A 28 -1.17 11.63 -0.42
N THR A 29 -2.07 10.65 -0.43
CA THR A 29 -1.86 9.34 0.21
C THR A 29 -0.60 8.68 -0.34
N PRO A 30 0.38 8.32 0.52
CA PRO A 30 1.64 7.73 0.07
C PRO A 30 1.46 6.42 -0.71
N LYS A 31 2.38 6.12 -1.64
CA LYS A 31 2.39 4.89 -2.45
C LYS A 31 2.17 3.62 -1.63
N LYS A 32 2.93 3.48 -0.55
CA LYS A 32 2.87 2.33 0.36
C LYS A 32 1.50 2.21 1.05
N GLN A 33 0.92 3.35 1.45
CA GLN A 33 -0.39 3.38 2.08
C GLN A 33 -1.48 2.89 1.12
N ARG A 34 -1.45 3.34 -0.14
CA ARG A 34 -2.36 2.88 -1.19
C ARG A 34 -2.25 1.36 -1.39
N GLY A 35 -1.04 0.82 -1.38
CA GLY A 35 -0.81 -0.62 -1.47
C GLY A 35 -1.38 -1.40 -0.29
N PHE A 36 -1.21 -0.92 0.94
CA PHE A 36 -1.79 -1.57 2.13
C PHE A 36 -3.32 -1.55 2.12
N ILE A 37 -3.93 -0.42 1.74
CA ILE A 37 -5.39 -0.31 1.57
C ILE A 37 -5.88 -1.32 0.53
N TYR A 38 -5.17 -1.46 -0.59
CA TYR A 38 -5.53 -2.44 -1.61
C TYR A 38 -5.43 -3.88 -1.09
N ILE A 39 -4.33 -4.25 -0.42
CA ILE A 39 -4.16 -5.60 0.15
C ILE A 39 -5.31 -5.96 1.08
N VAL A 40 -5.66 -5.07 2.03
CA VAL A 40 -6.73 -5.38 2.99
C VAL A 40 -8.12 -5.29 2.36
N GLY A 41 -8.31 -4.45 1.33
CA GLY A 41 -9.58 -4.30 0.63
C GLY A 41 -9.91 -5.42 -0.36
N SER A 42 -8.96 -6.28 -0.70
CA SER A 42 -9.19 -7.39 -1.65
C SER A 42 -9.89 -8.61 -1.04
N GLY A 43 -10.03 -8.67 0.28
CA GLY A 43 -10.84 -9.70 0.95
C GLY A 43 -10.39 -11.12 0.64
N ALA A 44 -11.38 -12.00 0.45
CA ALA A 44 -11.19 -13.40 0.12
C ALA A 44 -10.49 -13.64 -1.23
N ASN A 45 -10.52 -12.68 -2.16
CA ASN A 45 -9.87 -12.81 -3.47
C ASN A 45 -8.33 -12.71 -3.37
N GLY A 46 -7.81 -12.14 -2.27
CA GLY A 46 -6.38 -11.89 -2.13
C GLY A 46 -5.81 -11.00 -3.24
N ILE A 47 -4.48 -10.95 -3.34
CA ILE A 47 -3.78 -10.14 -4.35
C ILE A 47 -2.54 -10.84 -4.87
N THR A 48 -2.18 -10.55 -6.11
CA THR A 48 -0.87 -10.85 -6.68
C THR A 48 0.01 -9.60 -6.73
N GLU A 49 1.30 -9.74 -7.01
CA GLU A 49 2.17 -8.59 -7.27
C GLU A 49 1.63 -7.76 -8.45
N ASN A 50 1.21 -8.43 -9.53
CA ASN A 50 0.71 -7.80 -10.76
C ASN A 50 -0.57 -7.00 -10.53
N ASP A 51 -1.49 -7.53 -9.71
CA ASP A 51 -2.71 -6.83 -9.30
C ASP A 51 -2.37 -5.49 -8.65
N GLY A 52 -1.44 -5.50 -7.70
CA GLY A 52 -0.98 -4.30 -7.01
C GLY A 52 -0.34 -3.28 -7.96
N LEU A 53 0.49 -3.72 -8.91
CA LEU A 53 1.09 -2.85 -9.92
C LEU A 53 0.00 -2.18 -10.78
N LYS A 54 -0.96 -2.97 -11.28
CA LYS A 54 -2.05 -2.52 -12.16
C LYS A 54 -3.04 -1.59 -11.46
N TYR A 55 -3.63 -2.03 -10.35
CA TYR A 55 -4.72 -1.32 -9.69
C TYR A 55 -4.22 -0.18 -8.80
N CYS A 56 -3.06 -0.31 -8.16
CA CYS A 56 -2.48 0.79 -7.37
C CYS A 56 -1.63 1.75 -8.23
N ARG A 57 -1.40 1.48 -9.52
CA ARG A 57 -0.53 2.28 -10.40
C ARG A 57 0.84 2.53 -9.75
N LEU A 58 1.47 1.46 -9.27
CA LEU A 58 2.79 1.50 -8.61
C LEU A 58 3.86 0.91 -9.53
N SER A 59 5.09 1.39 -9.38
CA SER A 59 6.26 0.84 -10.08
C SER A 59 6.89 -0.37 -9.37
N SER A 60 6.42 -0.71 -8.16
CA SER A 60 6.88 -1.87 -7.37
C SER A 60 5.83 -2.22 -6.31
N PHE A 61 5.58 -3.52 -6.11
CA PHE A 61 4.62 -4.03 -5.12
C PHE A 61 5.13 -5.23 -4.29
N ARG A 62 6.17 -5.93 -4.77
CA ARG A 62 6.68 -7.20 -4.22
C ARG A 62 6.79 -7.29 -2.70
N ASN A 63 7.30 -6.24 -2.06
CA ASN A 63 7.69 -6.29 -0.66
C ASN A 63 6.56 -5.95 0.33
N TYR A 64 5.37 -5.57 -0.14
CA TYR A 64 4.33 -5.05 0.76
C TYR A 64 3.70 -6.14 1.63
N CYS A 65 3.45 -7.32 1.07
CA CYS A 65 2.93 -8.46 1.82
C CYS A 65 3.90 -8.90 2.92
N SER A 66 5.16 -9.13 2.57
CA SER A 66 6.21 -9.52 3.54
C SER A 66 6.50 -8.43 4.56
N GLU A 67 6.37 -7.14 4.19
CA GLU A 67 6.47 -6.05 5.16
C GLU A 67 5.32 -6.08 6.19
N LEU A 68 4.09 -6.39 5.77
CA LEU A 68 2.95 -6.53 6.69
C LEU A 68 3.12 -7.73 7.62
N GLU A 69 3.52 -8.88 7.09
CA GLU A 69 3.82 -10.08 7.89
C GLU A 69 4.82 -9.77 9.01
N ARG A 70 5.96 -9.15 8.64
CA ARG A 70 7.01 -8.78 9.61
C ARG A 70 6.56 -7.74 10.63
N LYS A 71 5.81 -6.72 10.21
CA LYS A 71 5.41 -5.62 11.09
C LYS A 71 4.32 -6.00 12.07
N LEU A 72 3.40 -6.85 11.65
CA LEU A 72 2.20 -7.19 12.40
C LEU A 72 2.29 -8.59 13.03
N ASN A 73 3.37 -9.32 12.76
CA ASN A 73 3.56 -10.70 13.15
C ASN A 73 2.34 -11.55 12.75
N ILE A 74 1.95 -11.43 11.47
CA ILE A 74 0.85 -12.19 10.86
C ILE A 74 1.41 -13.09 9.77
N ASN A 75 0.69 -14.15 9.43
CA ASN A 75 1.05 -15.05 8.35
C ASN A 75 0.01 -14.94 7.24
N LEU A 76 0.41 -14.41 6.09
CA LEU A 76 -0.46 -14.42 4.93
C LEU A 76 -0.53 -15.85 4.38
N GLU A 77 -1.70 -16.21 3.86
CA GLU A 77 -1.80 -17.39 3.03
C GLU A 77 -1.17 -17.10 1.66
N ARG A 78 -0.48 -18.10 1.12
CA ARG A 78 0.15 -18.06 -0.20
C ARG A 78 -0.47 -19.16 -1.03
N ILE A 79 -1.23 -18.77 -2.05
CA ILE A 79 -1.86 -19.68 -3.01
C ILE A 79 -1.03 -19.62 -4.27
N ASP A 80 -0.61 -20.78 -4.76
CA ASP A 80 0.14 -20.88 -6.01
C ASP A 80 -0.80 -20.67 -7.21
N GLU A 81 -0.51 -19.67 -8.04
CA GLU A 81 -1.30 -19.32 -9.22
C GLU A 81 -0.44 -19.49 -10.48
N PRO A 82 -0.83 -20.37 -11.42
CA PRO A 82 -0.07 -20.57 -12.64
C PRO A 82 -0.04 -19.30 -13.48
N ASN A 83 1.10 -19.03 -14.11
CA ASN A 83 1.21 -17.89 -15.00
C ASN A 83 0.30 -18.07 -16.24
N PRO A 84 -0.26 -17.00 -16.82
CA PRO A 84 -1.13 -17.09 -17.99
C PRO A 84 -0.47 -17.70 -19.24
N ASP A 85 0.86 -17.65 -19.33
CA ASP A 85 1.67 -18.26 -20.39
C ASP A 85 1.93 -19.76 -20.17
N GLY A 86 1.47 -20.31 -19.03
CA GLY A 86 1.67 -21.70 -18.63
C GLY A 86 3.07 -22.02 -18.09
N ILE A 87 3.96 -21.02 -17.93
CA ILE A 87 5.34 -21.24 -17.50
C ILE A 87 5.53 -20.68 -16.09
N GLY A 88 5.64 -21.59 -15.12
CA GLY A 88 5.82 -21.24 -13.71
C GLY A 88 4.55 -20.69 -13.05
N SER A 89 4.71 -20.20 -11.83
CA SER A 89 3.63 -19.71 -11.01
C SER A 89 4.06 -18.49 -10.20
N HIS A 90 3.08 -17.78 -9.65
CA HIS A 90 3.28 -16.70 -8.71
C HIS A 90 2.32 -16.85 -7.55
N TYR A 91 2.65 -16.24 -6.40
CA TYR A 91 1.80 -16.30 -5.23
C TYR A 91 0.69 -15.26 -5.28
N ARG A 92 -0.53 -15.72 -5.00
CA ARG A 92 -1.64 -14.91 -4.51
C ARG A 92 -1.62 -14.90 -2.99
N TYR A 93 -1.52 -13.71 -2.43
CA TYR A 93 -1.48 -13.48 -0.99
C TYR A 93 -2.88 -13.18 -0.45
N ARG A 94 -3.27 -13.83 0.64
CA ARG A 94 -4.56 -13.61 1.30
C ARG A 94 -4.40 -13.43 2.80
N ILE A 95 -5.12 -12.46 3.36
CA ILE A 95 -5.25 -12.31 4.82
C ILE A 95 -6.21 -13.38 5.33
N ARG A 96 -5.83 -14.09 6.40
CA ARG A 96 -6.52 -15.31 6.84
C ARG A 96 -7.78 -15.05 7.64
N SER A 97 -7.81 -13.99 8.45
CA SER A 97 -8.94 -13.74 9.36
C SER A 97 -9.22 -12.26 9.57
N GLN A 98 -10.41 -11.96 10.11
CA GLN A 98 -10.81 -10.62 10.54
C GLN A 98 -9.82 -10.03 11.53
N LYS A 99 -9.28 -10.84 12.44
CA LYS A 99 -8.29 -10.41 13.43
C LYS A 99 -7.03 -9.85 12.77
N ASP A 100 -6.52 -10.54 11.74
CA ASP A 100 -5.33 -10.07 11.02
C ASP A 100 -5.63 -8.89 10.10
N ALA A 101 -6.81 -8.88 9.46
CA ALA A 101 -7.27 -7.72 8.68
C ALA A 101 -7.41 -6.46 9.56
N GLN A 102 -7.94 -6.61 10.79
CA GLN A 102 -8.05 -5.52 11.75
C GLN A 102 -6.68 -4.94 12.13
N LYS A 103 -5.65 -5.79 12.32
CA LYS A 103 -4.28 -5.31 12.57
C LYS A 103 -3.76 -4.46 11.41
N VAL A 104 -4.03 -4.87 10.17
CA VAL A 104 -3.63 -4.12 8.97
C VAL A 104 -4.37 -2.78 8.91
N ILE A 105 -5.68 -2.75 9.15
CA ILE A 105 -6.48 -1.51 9.22
C ILE A 105 -5.93 -0.56 10.30
N ASN A 106 -5.62 -1.08 11.48
CA ASN A 106 -5.08 -0.28 12.57
C ASN A 106 -3.72 0.34 12.18
N LEU A 107 -2.85 -0.41 11.52
CA LEU A 107 -1.57 0.11 11.01
C LEU A 107 -1.79 1.20 9.95
N ILE A 108 -2.72 1.00 9.03
CA ILE A 108 -3.08 1.99 8.00
C ILE A 108 -3.53 3.29 8.68
N ASN A 109 -4.46 3.20 9.64
CA ASN A 109 -5.00 4.37 10.33
C ASN A 109 -3.95 5.07 11.22
N GLN A 110 -3.09 4.32 11.89
CA GLN A 110 -1.96 4.88 12.64
C GLN A 110 -1.02 5.68 11.72
N ARG A 111 -0.68 5.13 10.55
CA ARG A 111 0.18 5.80 9.55
C ARG A 111 -0.48 7.02 8.95
N ALA A 112 -1.79 6.97 8.73
CA ALA A 112 -2.59 8.07 8.22
C ALA A 112 -2.63 9.24 9.19
N ASN A 113 -2.93 8.95 10.47
CA ASN A 113 -2.91 9.93 11.54
C ASN A 113 -1.53 10.59 11.70
N ALA A 114 -0.46 9.78 11.76
CA ALA A 114 0.91 10.31 11.87
C ALA A 114 1.35 11.13 10.64
N GLY A 115 0.80 10.83 9.46
CA GLY A 115 1.14 11.51 8.22
C GLY A 115 0.28 12.73 7.90
N GLY A 116 -0.87 12.90 8.57
CA GLY A 116 -1.85 13.94 8.26
C GLY A 116 -2.56 13.73 6.92
N TYR A 117 -2.88 12.47 6.58
CA TYR A 117 -3.71 12.14 5.42
C TYR A 117 -4.83 11.19 5.84
N GLU A 118 -5.81 10.97 4.95
CA GLU A 118 -6.99 10.17 5.27
C GLU A 118 -6.67 8.67 5.43
N GLY A 119 -7.29 8.07 6.46
CA GLY A 119 -7.26 6.63 6.71
C GLY A 119 -8.52 5.92 6.20
N ILE A 120 -8.74 4.71 6.70
CA ILE A 120 -9.96 3.93 6.49
C ILE A 120 -10.97 4.35 7.56
N SER A 121 -12.17 4.78 7.13
CA SER A 121 -13.25 5.15 8.05
C SER A 121 -13.79 3.94 8.82
N LYS A 122 -14.60 4.18 9.86
CA LYS A 122 -15.23 3.09 10.63
C LYS A 122 -16.13 2.21 9.74
N SER A 123 -16.99 2.82 8.93
CA SER A 123 -17.88 2.10 8.01
C SER A 123 -17.13 1.33 6.93
N GLN A 124 -16.05 1.89 6.39
CA GLN A 124 -15.18 1.17 5.46
C GLN A 124 -14.48 -0.02 6.13
N SER A 125 -14.06 0.15 7.38
CA SER A 125 -13.42 -0.91 8.16
C SER A 125 -14.39 -2.08 8.36
N GLU A 126 -15.63 -1.80 8.77
CA GLU A 126 -16.68 -2.82 8.94
C GLU A 126 -16.96 -3.60 7.64
N LEU A 127 -17.06 -2.88 6.51
CA LEU A 127 -17.24 -3.51 5.18
C LEU A 127 -16.04 -4.35 4.74
N ILE A 128 -14.82 -3.93 5.06
CA ILE A 128 -13.61 -4.70 4.74
C ILE A 128 -13.55 -5.96 5.61
N LEU A 129 -13.80 -5.82 6.92
CA LEU A 129 -13.76 -6.93 7.87
C LEU A 129 -14.80 -8.00 7.55
N SER A 130 -16.00 -7.62 7.08
CA SER A 130 -17.03 -8.58 6.69
C SER A 130 -16.62 -9.51 5.53
N GLN A 131 -15.53 -9.23 4.82
CA GLN A 131 -15.00 -10.08 3.75
C GLN A 131 -14.05 -11.18 4.24
N TYR A 132 -13.73 -11.19 5.53
CA TYR A 132 -12.82 -12.16 6.16
C TYR A 132 -13.58 -13.04 7.16
N PRO A 133 -13.11 -14.28 7.40
CA PRO A 133 -13.71 -15.15 8.41
C PRO A 133 -13.39 -14.66 9.83
N THR A 134 -14.30 -14.93 10.76
CA THR A 134 -14.25 -14.51 12.17
C THR A 134 -13.27 -15.30 13.06
N GLU A 135 -12.41 -16.15 12.48
CA GLU A 135 -11.44 -16.99 13.20
C GLU A 135 -10.56 -16.26 14.23
#